data_AF-S8FZ49-F1
#
_entry.id   AF-S8FZ49-F1
#
_cell.length_a   1.000
_cell.length_b   1.000
_cell.length_c   1.000
_cell.angle_alpha   90.00
_cell.angle_beta   90.00
_cell.angle_gamma   90.00
#
_symmetry.space_group_name_H-M   'P 1'
#
loop_
_entity.id
_entity.type
_entity.pdbx_description
1 polymer ?
#
loop_
_entity_poly.entity_id
_entity_poly.type
_entity_poly.pdbx_seq_one_letter_code
_entity_poly.pdbx_strand_id
1 'polypeptide(L)' 'MSSAVMKLNNYLQKTGRTAQLSWLEHSDGPANALNWTVKCKLSGQVIGEAASPKKSDAKEAAAAMALRRLGQ' A
#
# COMPACT_ATOMS: atom_id res chain seq x y z
N MET A 1 -5.68 5.29 15.59
CA MET A 1 -5.21 4.13 14.80
C MET A 1 -4.13 4.60 13.86
N SER A 2 -2.87 4.24 14.11
CA SER A 2 -1.73 4.73 13.32
C SER A 2 -1.64 3.91 12.03
N SER A 3 -2.33 4.35 10.98
CA SER A 3 -2.44 3.59 9.74
C SER A 3 -1.06 3.24 9.18
N ALA A 4 -0.87 2.00 8.73
CA ALA A 4 0.40 1.54 8.16
C ALA A 4 0.87 2.44 7.00
N VAL A 5 -0.10 3.00 6.25
CA VAL A 5 0.12 3.99 5.19
C VAL A 5 0.82 5.24 5.72
N MET A 6 0.43 5.75 6.89
CA MET A 6 1.03 6.94 7.50
C MET A 6 2.47 6.66 7.95
N LYS A 7 2.72 5.49 8.55
CA LYS A 7 4.07 5.06 8.93
C LYS A 7 4.99 4.98 7.71
N LEU A 8 4.50 4.35 6.64
CA LEU A 8 5.23 4.24 5.37
C LEU A 8 5.51 5.63 4.77
N ASN A 9 4.51 6.51 4.73
CA ASN A 9 4.69 7.86 4.21
C ASN A 9 5.71 8.67 5.04
N ASN A 10 5.66 8.58 6.37
CA ASN A 10 6.62 9.26 7.24
C ASN A 10 8.05 8.74 7.03
N TYR A 11 8.23 7.41 6.95
CA TYR A 11 9.53 6.80 6.63
C TYR A 11 10.07 7.28 5.28
N LEU A 12 9.21 7.33 4.26
CA LEU A 12 9.60 7.78 2.92
C LEU A 12 9.87 9.29 2.85
N GLN A 13 9.19 10.09 3.66
CA GLN A 13 9.48 11.52 3.81
C GLN A 13 10.85 11.73 4.45
N LYS A 14 11.15 10.99 5.53
CA LYS A 14 12.46 11.03 6.20
C LYS A 14 13.61 10.61 5.30
N THR A 15 13.38 9.65 4.41
CA THR A 15 14.40 9.16 3.47
C THR A 15 14.44 9.93 2.15
N GLY A 16 13.54 10.90 1.94
CA GLY A 16 13.45 11.66 0.69
C GLY A 16 12.95 10.85 -0.52
N ARG A 17 12.30 9.69 -0.29
CA ARG A 17 11.85 8.75 -1.33
C ARG A 17 10.35 8.81 -1.58
N THR A 18 9.64 9.81 -1.06
CA THR A 18 8.20 10.01 -1.31
C THR A 18 7.86 10.11 -2.77
N ALA A 19 8.67 10.80 -3.57
CA ALA A 19 8.45 10.92 -5.02
C ALA A 19 8.59 9.57 -5.77
N GLN A 20 9.25 8.58 -5.16
CA GLN A 20 9.41 7.24 -5.73
C GLN A 20 8.25 6.31 -5.36
N LEU A 21 7.37 6.73 -4.45
CA LEU A 21 6.22 5.94 -4.01
C LEU A 21 5.09 6.06 -5.03
N SER A 22 4.54 4.93 -5.45
CA SER A 22 3.39 4.86 -6.33
C SER A 22 2.41 3.81 -5.81
N TRP A 23 1.14 4.20 -5.71
CA TRP A 23 0.05 3.32 -5.32
C TRP A 23 -0.75 2.95 -6.57
N LEU A 24 -0.92 1.66 -6.81
CA LEU A 24 -1.82 1.15 -7.84
C LEU A 24 -2.99 0.51 -7.14
N GLU A 25 -4.17 1.08 -7.33
CA GLU A 25 -5.42 0.61 -6.75
C GLU A 25 -6.29 0.10 -7.90
N HIS A 26 -6.70 -1.16 -7.83
CA HIS A 26 -7.53 -1.79 -8.84
C HIS A 26 -8.68 -2.50 -8.13
N SER A 27 -9.92 -2.19 -8.55
CA SER A 27 -11.11 -2.87 -8.07
C SER A 27 -11.64 -3.76 -9.17
N ASP A 28 -11.79 -5.05 -8.87
CA ASP A 28 -12.37 -6.02 -9.79
C ASP A 28 -13.57 -6.72 -9.13
N GLY A 29 -14.52 -7.15 -9.96
CA GLY A 29 -15.70 -7.89 -9.54
C GLY A 29 -17.02 -7.10 -9.51
N PRO A 30 -18.14 -7.82 -9.34
CA PRO A 30 -19.47 -7.22 -9.28
C PRO A 30 -19.66 -6.43 -7.98
N ALA A 31 -20.58 -5.45 -7.97
CA ALA A 31 -20.74 -4.49 -6.86
C ALA A 31 -20.96 -5.15 -5.47
N ASN A 32 -21.50 -6.37 -5.44
CA ASN A 32 -21.74 -7.18 -4.26
C ASN A 32 -20.54 -8.04 -3.81
N ALA A 33 -19.51 -8.18 -4.64
CA ALA A 33 -18.28 -8.93 -4.35
C ALA A 33 -17.04 -8.18 -4.87
N LEU A 34 -17.02 -6.86 -4.67
CA LEU A 34 -15.95 -6.00 -5.14
C LEU A 34 -14.67 -6.31 -4.36
N ASN A 35 -13.60 -6.65 -5.07
CA ASN A 35 -12.29 -6.92 -4.48
C ASN A 35 -11.31 -5.80 -4.85
N TRP A 36 -10.81 -5.08 -3.85
CA TRP A 36 -9.82 -4.04 -4.02
C TRP A 36 -8.42 -4.63 -3.88
N THR A 37 -7.69 -4.64 -4.98
CA THR A 37 -6.27 -4.96 -5.00
C THR A 37 -5.46 -3.66 -4.96
N VAL A 38 -4.58 -3.53 -3.98
CA VAL A 38 -3.68 -2.38 -3.83
C VAL A 38 -2.24 -2.85 -3.87
N LYS A 39 -1.45 -2.25 -4.78
CA LYS A 39 -0.03 -2.50 -4.94
C LYS A 39 0.76 -1.24 -4.60
N CYS A 40 1.66 -1.36 -3.65
CA CYS A 40 2.61 -0.34 -3.24
C CYS A 40 3.92 -0.56 -4.02
N LYS A 41 4.22 0.35 -4.95
CA LYS A 41 5.47 0.40 -5.69
C LYS A 41 6.38 1.47 -5.11
N LEU A 42 7.65 1.14 -4.92
CA LEU A 42 8.68 2.08 -4.53
C LEU A 42 9.83 1.98 -5.53
N SER A 43 10.17 3.10 -6.17
CA SER A 43 11.26 3.18 -7.15
C SER A 43 11.09 2.19 -8.31
N GLY A 44 9.85 1.91 -8.71
CA GLY A 44 9.51 0.95 -9.77
C GLY A 44 9.34 -0.50 -9.30
N GLN A 45 9.73 -0.84 -8.07
CA GLN A 45 9.60 -2.19 -7.53
C GLN A 45 8.37 -2.34 -6.62
N VAL A 46 7.60 -3.42 -6.79
CA VAL A 46 6.47 -3.73 -5.90
C VAL A 46 7.03 -4.24 -4.56
N ILE A 47 6.87 -3.43 -3.53
CA ILE A 47 7.32 -3.75 -2.16
C ILE A 47 6.19 -4.27 -1.27
N GLY A 48 4.93 -4.05 -1.66
CA GLY A 48 3.77 -4.60 -0.97
C GLY A 48 2.58 -4.70 -1.90
N GLU A 49 1.78 -5.75 -1.75
CA GLU A 49 0.59 -5.99 -2.54
C GLU A 49 -0.43 -6.74 -1.69
N ALA A 50 -1.64 -6.22 -1.59
CA ALA A 50 -2.74 -6.88 -0.88
C ALA A 50 -4.05 -6.72 -1.64
N ALA A 51 -4.94 -7.68 -1.43
CA ALA A 51 -6.32 -7.62 -1.91
C ALA A 51 -7.28 -7.76 -0.74
N SER A 52 -8.30 -6.90 -0.68
CA SER A 52 -9.36 -6.94 0.33
C SER A 52 -10.68 -6.44 -0.25
N PRO A 53 -11.83 -6.85 0.31
CA PRO A 53 -13.13 -6.30 -0.09
C PRO A 53 -13.30 -4.80 0.22
N LYS A 54 -12.43 -4.23 1.06
CA LYS A 54 -12.38 -2.80 1.37
C LYS A 54 -11.08 -2.18 0.89
N LYS A 55 -11.18 -1.05 0.19
CA LYS A 55 -10.04 -0.26 -0.27
C LYS A 55 -9.05 0.09 0.85
N SER A 56 -9.58 0.54 2.00
CA SER A 56 -8.77 0.93 3.16
C SER A 56 -7.96 -0.25 3.72
N ASP A 57 -8.58 -1.42 3.86
CA ASP A 57 -7.92 -2.62 4.38
C ASP A 57 -6.83 -3.12 3.43
N ALA A 58 -7.12 -3.15 2.12
CA ALA A 58 -6.13 -3.52 1.12
C ALA A 58 -4.93 -2.58 1.14
N LYS A 59 -5.17 -1.27 1.27
CA LYS A 59 -4.12 -0.27 1.34
C LYS A 59 -3.28 -0.39 2.61
N GLU A 60 -3.92 -0.64 3.75
CA GLU A 60 -3.19 -0.88 5.01
C GLU A 60 -2.35 -2.14 4.94
N ALA A 61 -2.88 -3.26 4.45
CA ALA A 61 -2.14 -4.50 4.33
C ALA A 61 -0.95 -4.36 3.36
N ALA A 62 -1.14 -3.69 2.23
CA ALA A 62 -0.07 -3.39 1.29
C ALA A 62 1.02 -2.50 1.93
N ALA A 63 0.62 -1.48 2.69
CA ALA A 63 1.55 -0.61 3.41
C ALA A 63 2.32 -1.35 4.52
N ALA A 64 1.65 -2.24 5.26
CA ALA A 64 2.26 -3.05 6.29
C ALA A 64 3.31 -4.01 5.69
N MET A 65 3.01 -4.64 4.55
CA MET A 65 3.99 -5.45 3.82
C MET A 65 5.17 -4.62 3.32
N ALA A 66 4.91 -3.43 2.77
CA ALA A 66 5.94 -2.51 2.35
C ALA A 66 6.89 -2.13 3.51
N LEU A 67 6.34 -1.78 4.68
CA LEU A 67 7.12 -1.49 5.88
C LEU A 67 7.97 -2.67 6.33
N ARG A 68 7.40 -3.88 6.37
CA ARG A 68 8.14 -5.10 6.72
C ARG A 68 9.29 -5.37 5.76
N ARG A 69 9.12 -5.11 4.45
CA ARG A 69 10.21 -5.23 3.46
C ARG A 69 11.26 -4.14 3.62
N LEU A 70 10.88 -2.96 4.08
CA LEU A 70 11.79 -1.86 4.40
C LEU A 70 12.47 -2.03 5.77
N GLY A 71 12.10 -3.05 6.55
CA GLY A 71 12.70 -3.36 7.86
C GLY A 71 12.19 -2.48 9.01
N GLN A 72 10.94 -2.00 8.93
CA GLN A 72 10.26 -1.20 9.95
C GLN A 72 9.20 -1.98 10.71
#